data_AF-A0A442RL20-F1
#
_entry.id   AF-A0A442RL20-F1
#
_cell.length_a   1.000
_cell.length_b   1.000
_cell.length_c   1.000
_cell.angle_alpha   90.00
_cell.angle_beta   90.00
_cell.angle_gamma   90.00
#
_symmetry.space_group_name_H-M   'P 1'
#
loop_
_entity.id
_entity.type
_entity.pdbx_description
1 polymer ?
#
loop_
_entity_poly.entity_id
_entity_poly.type
_entity_poly.pdbx_seq_one_letter_code
_entity_poly.pdbx_strand_id
1 'polypeptide(L)'
;MAAIINEDGIAAFAAVRAFGRGEVVGPVVAQDRDQARALIAFILSGMQGRFVRIDIPEDAGLSPFLEELGLAHVGGPIAMLRGESNIPGSTNARIFALASQALG
;
A
#
# COMPACT_ATOMS: atom_id res chain seq x y z
N MET A 1 -8.59 -8.27 3.43
CA MET A 1 -8.28 -7.05 4.20
C MET A 1 -7.56 -7.45 5.48
N ALA A 2 -6.79 -6.53 6.06
CA ALA A 2 -6.11 -6.69 7.34
C ALA A 2 -6.09 -5.36 8.09
N ALA A 3 -6.01 -5.39 9.42
CA ALA A 3 -5.92 -4.20 10.25
C ALA A 3 -5.06 -4.46 11.50
N ILE A 4 -4.36 -3.43 11.96
CA ILE A 4 -3.69 -3.38 13.26
C ILE A 4 -4.57 -2.55 14.18
N ILE A 5 -4.89 -3.08 15.35
CA ILE A 5 -5.78 -2.44 16.34
C ILE A 5 -4.96 -2.16 17.60
N ASN A 6 -5.05 -0.95 18.14
CA ASN A 6 -4.51 -0.53 19.43
C ASN A 6 -5.65 -0.11 20.37
N GLU A 7 -5.31 0.41 21.56
CA GLU A 7 -6.29 0.85 22.56
C GLU A 7 -7.22 1.97 22.06
N ASP A 8 -6.75 2.80 21.13
CA ASP A 8 -7.50 3.92 20.53
C ASP A 8 -8.31 3.52 19.28
N GLY A 9 -8.22 2.27 18.83
CA GLY A 9 -8.94 1.74 17.66
C GLY A 9 -8.03 1.26 16.53
N ILE A 10 -8.40 1.56 15.28
CA ILE A 10 -7.64 1.08 14.11
C ILE A 10 -6.39 1.96 13.92
N ALA A 11 -5.22 1.37 14.17
CA ALA A 11 -3.92 2.03 13.99
C ALA A 11 -3.42 1.99 12.55
N ALA A 12 -3.74 0.90 11.81
CA ALA A 12 -3.37 0.74 10.41
C ALA A 12 -4.33 -0.25 9.71
N PHE A 13 -4.49 -0.14 8.39
CA PHE A 13 -5.28 -1.09 7.62
C PHE A 13 -4.79 -1.27 6.18
N ALA A 14 -5.13 -2.42 5.60
CA ALA A 14 -4.89 -2.75 4.22
C ALA A 14 -6.10 -3.47 3.60
N ALA A 15 -6.50 -3.04 2.41
CA ALA A 15 -7.58 -3.69 1.65
C ALA A 15 -7.03 -4.55 0.51
N VAL A 16 -7.86 -5.50 0.05
CA VAL A 16 -7.58 -6.33 -1.13
C VAL A 16 -8.82 -6.30 -2.00
N ARG A 17 -8.64 -6.11 -3.31
CA ARG A 17 -9.75 -6.16 -4.28
C ARG A 17 -9.33 -6.89 -5.54
N ALA A 18 -10.29 -7.53 -6.21
CA ALA A 18 -10.07 -8.05 -7.56
C ALA A 18 -9.94 -6.90 -8.57
N PHE A 19 -8.99 -7.01 -9.50
CA PHE A 19 -8.82 -6.08 -10.61
C PHE A 19 -8.10 -6.74 -11.79
N GLY A 20 -8.65 -6.62 -13.00
CA GLY A 20 -8.10 -7.25 -14.18
C GLY A 20 -7.98 -8.77 -14.03
N ARG A 21 -6.76 -9.30 -14.13
CA ARG A 21 -6.46 -10.75 -14.04
C ARG A 21 -6.01 -11.20 -12.64
N GLY A 22 -6.05 -10.34 -11.63
CA GLY A 22 -5.58 -10.68 -10.30
C GLY A 22 -6.15 -9.77 -9.22
N GLU A 23 -5.35 -9.55 -8.18
CA GLU A 23 -5.74 -8.80 -6.99
C GLU A 23 -4.85 -7.57 -6.81
N VAL A 24 -5.43 -6.47 -6.31
CA VAL A 24 -4.71 -5.26 -5.90
C VAL A 24 -4.75 -5.20 -4.38
N VAL A 25 -3.58 -5.05 -3.77
CA VAL A 25 -3.45 -4.75 -2.34
C VAL A 25 -3.34 -3.24 -2.21
N GLY A 26 -4.41 -2.62 -1.70
CA GLY A 26 -4.53 -1.17 -1.65
C GLY A 26 -5.95 -0.71 -1.29
N PRO A 27 -6.11 0.38 -0.51
CA PRO A 27 -5.01 1.17 0.03
C PRO A 27 -4.33 0.45 1.20
N VAL A 28 -3.07 0.78 1.45
CA VAL A 28 -2.34 0.43 2.68
C VAL A 28 -2.09 1.74 3.41
N VAL A 29 -2.70 1.90 4.58
CA VAL A 29 -2.62 3.12 5.39
C VAL A 29 -2.06 2.75 6.75
N ALA A 30 -0.95 3.38 7.12
CA ALA A 30 -0.21 3.06 8.35
C ALA A 30 0.56 4.27 8.86
N GLN A 31 0.98 4.25 10.13
CA GLN A 31 1.77 5.35 10.72
C GLN A 31 3.23 5.28 10.28
N ASP A 32 3.74 4.07 10.09
CA ASP A 32 5.12 3.81 9.72
C ASP A 32 5.25 2.66 8.72
N ARG A 33 6.48 2.47 8.22
CA ARG A 33 6.81 1.45 7.22
C ARG A 33 6.67 0.04 7.76
N ASP A 34 6.90 -0.19 9.05
CA ASP A 34 6.91 -1.53 9.62
C ASP A 34 5.48 -2.07 9.78
N GLN A 35 4.54 -1.20 10.18
CA GLN A 35 3.10 -1.49 10.12
C GLN A 35 2.64 -1.82 8.70
N ALA A 36 3.07 -1.03 7.70
CA ALA A 36 2.73 -1.29 6.30
C ALA A 36 3.28 -2.65 5.81
N ARG A 37 4.54 -2.95 6.13
CA ARG A 37 5.19 -4.24 5.81
C ARG A 37 4.46 -5.40 6.45
N ALA A 38 4.10 -5.30 7.73
CA ALA A 38 3.38 -6.34 8.45
C ALA A 38 2.02 -6.64 7.81
N LEU A 39 1.25 -5.60 7.46
CA LEU A 39 -0.04 -5.74 6.77
C LEU A 39 0.11 -6.41 5.40
N ILE A 40 1.10 -5.99 4.62
CA ILE A 40 1.37 -6.54 3.29
C ILE A 40 1.80 -8.01 3.38
N ALA A 41 2.77 -8.34 4.26
CA ALA A 41 3.24 -9.71 4.45
C ALA A 41 2.09 -10.63 4.91
N PHE A 42 1.26 -10.17 5.85
CA PHE A 42 0.09 -10.92 6.30
C PHE A 42 -0.87 -11.22 5.15
N ILE A 43 -1.21 -10.21 4.34
CA ILE A 43 -2.10 -10.39 3.19
C ILE A 43 -1.50 -11.37 2.17
N LEU A 44 -0.23 -11.17 1.79
CA LEU A 44 0.42 -11.98 0.76
C LEU A 44 0.62 -13.44 1.18
N SER A 45 0.73 -13.72 2.48
CA SER A 45 0.83 -15.09 3.00
C SER A 45 -0.35 -15.98 2.57
N GLY A 46 -1.54 -15.38 2.39
CA GLY A 46 -2.76 -16.07 1.92
C GLY A 46 -2.99 -16.02 0.41
N MET A 47 -2.05 -15.47 -0.37
CA MET A 47 -2.22 -15.22 -1.81
C MET A 47 -1.20 -15.98 -2.68
N GLN A 48 -0.61 -17.05 -2.14
CA GLN A 48 0.38 -17.86 -2.87
C GLN A 48 -0.15 -18.32 -4.24
N GLY A 49 0.64 -18.12 -5.29
CA GLY A 49 0.30 -18.48 -6.67
C GLY A 49 -0.70 -17.54 -7.36
N ARG A 50 -1.15 -16.47 -6.70
CA ARG A 50 -2.04 -15.47 -7.31
C ARG A 50 -1.24 -14.34 -7.94
N PHE A 51 -1.79 -13.75 -8.99
CA PHE A 51 -1.25 -12.53 -9.57
C PHE A 51 -1.67 -11.33 -8.71
N VAL A 52 -0.69 -10.65 -8.10
CA VAL A 52 -0.93 -9.54 -7.16
C VAL A 52 -0.21 -8.28 -7.63
N ARG A 53 -0.87 -7.12 -7.48
CA ARG A 53 -0.29 -5.79 -7.70
C ARG A 53 -0.38 -4.94 -6.45
N ILE A 54 0.67 -4.16 -6.20
CA ILE A 54 0.73 -3.18 -5.13
C ILE A 54 1.29 -1.90 -5.74
N ASP A 55 0.46 -0.87 -5.84
CA ASP A 55 0.87 0.44 -6.35
C ASP A 55 1.40 1.28 -5.18
N ILE A 56 2.73 1.45 -5.09
CA ILE A 56 3.37 2.24 -4.03
C ILE A 56 3.87 3.58 -4.57
N PRO A 57 3.79 4.67 -3.79
CA PRO A 57 4.55 5.89 -4.06
C PRO A 57 6.06 5.60 -4.06
N GLU A 58 6.84 6.30 -4.90
CA GLU A 58 8.29 6.11 -5.00
C GLU A 58 9.00 6.35 -3.66
N ASP A 59 8.54 7.34 -2.90
CA ASP A 59 9.07 7.74 -1.60
C ASP A 59 8.53 6.89 -0.43
N ALA A 60 7.76 5.83 -0.70
CA ALA A 60 7.25 4.92 0.34
C ALA A 60 8.34 4.03 0.93
N GLY A 61 9.44 3.80 0.21
CA GLY A 61 10.59 3.00 0.68
C GLY A 61 10.26 1.51 0.87
N LEU A 62 9.27 0.99 0.15
CA LEU A 62 8.83 -0.40 0.23
C LEU A 62 9.37 -1.29 -0.89
N SER A 63 9.94 -0.73 -1.96
CA SER A 63 10.36 -1.50 -3.15
C SER A 63 11.29 -2.68 -2.82
N PRO A 64 12.40 -2.49 -2.05
CA PRO A 64 13.29 -3.61 -1.74
C PRO A 64 12.60 -4.75 -0.99
N PHE A 65 11.70 -4.40 -0.06
CA PHE A 65 10.92 -5.37 0.71
C PHE A 65 9.92 -6.14 -0.17
N LEU A 66 9.28 -5.47 -1.13
CA LEU A 66 8.35 -6.14 -2.04
C LEU A 66 9.09 -7.08 -3.00
N GLU A 67 10.28 -6.69 -3.45
CA GLU A 67 11.16 -7.55 -4.27
C GLU A 67 11.58 -8.82 -3.52
N GLU A 68 11.91 -8.72 -2.22
CA GLU A 68 12.19 -9.87 -1.35
C GLU A 68 11.00 -10.84 -1.23
N LEU A 69 9.77 -10.33 -1.33
CA LEU A 69 8.53 -11.11 -1.34
C LEU A 69 8.17 -11.68 -2.73
N GLY A 70 9.03 -11.49 -3.73
CA GLY A 70 8.83 -11.97 -5.09
C GLY A 70 7.92 -11.10 -5.95
N LEU A 71 7.57 -9.88 -5.49
CA LEU A 71 6.86 -8.90 -6.29
C LEU A 71 7.88 -8.11 -7.14
N ALA A 72 7.97 -8.46 -8.41
CA ALA A 72 8.82 -7.73 -9.34
C ALA A 72 8.32 -6.31 -9.56
N HIS A 73 9.24 -5.34 -9.59
CA HIS A 73 8.93 -3.99 -10.01
C HIS A 73 8.49 -4.01 -11.48
N VAL A 74 7.21 -3.70 -11.70
CA VAL A 74 6.66 -3.39 -13.02
C VAL A 74 6.36 -1.90 -13.03
N GLY A 75 7.06 -1.15 -13.89
CA GLY A 75 7.03 0.32 -13.90
C GLY A 75 5.61 0.89 -13.90
N GLY A 76 5.44 2.04 -13.25
CA GLY A 76 4.16 2.73 -13.10
C GLY A 76 4.21 4.17 -13.60
N PRO A 77 3.03 4.81 -13.78
CA PRO A 77 2.94 6.23 -14.08
C PRO A 77 3.59 7.07 -12.97
N ILE A 78 4.17 8.20 -13.36
CA ILE A 78 4.72 9.19 -12.44
C ILE A 78 3.56 9.97 -11.84
N ALA A 79 3.51 10.08 -10.51
CA ALA A 79 2.55 10.93 -9.84
C ALA A 79 2.78 12.39 -10.25
N MET A 80 1.74 13.06 -10.75
CA MET A 80 1.82 14.44 -11.22
C MET A 80 0.99 15.36 -10.34
N LEU A 81 1.58 16.48 -9.91
CA LEU A 81 0.91 17.53 -9.15
C LEU A 81 0.95 18.85 -9.95
N ARG A 82 -0.18 19.56 -10.03
CA ARG A 82 -0.26 20.89 -10.65
C ARG A 82 -0.62 21.93 -9.59
N GLY A 83 0.32 22.82 -9.25
CA GLY A 83 0.18 23.83 -8.20
C GLY A 83 0.86 23.42 -6.89
N GLU A 84 0.63 24.18 -5.82
CA GLU A 84 1.13 23.85 -4.48
C GLU A 84 0.33 22.70 -3.88
N SER A 85 1.04 21.72 -3.30
CA SER A 85 0.42 20.62 -2.57
C SER A 85 -0.21 21.15 -1.29
N ASN A 86 -1.53 21.33 -1.28
CA ASN A 86 -2.28 21.52 -0.05
C ASN A 86 -2.60 20.17 0.60
N ILE A 87 -1.56 19.34 0.82
CA ILE A 87 -1.70 18.10 1.59
C ILE A 87 -1.70 18.55 3.06
N PRO A 88 -2.83 18.46 3.77
CA PRO A 88 -2.88 18.87 5.17
C PRO A 88 -1.88 18.03 5.95
N GLY A 89 -0.81 18.66 6.45
CA GLY A 89 0.18 18.02 7.30
C GLY A 89 -0.38 17.81 8.69
N SER A 90 -1.34 16.90 8.87
CA SER A 90 -1.79 16.50 10.22
C SER A 90 -2.63 15.21 10.22
N THR A 91 -2.12 14.12 9.69
CA THR A 91 -2.64 12.80 10.07
C THR A 91 -1.44 11.94 10.46
N ASN A 92 -1.49 11.30 11.63
CA ASN A 92 -0.46 10.34 12.08
C ASN A 92 -0.36 9.10 11.17
N ALA A 93 -1.07 9.07 10.04
CA ALA A 93 -1.13 7.96 9.10
C ALA A 93 -0.80 8.44 7.69
N ARG A 94 0.00 7.65 6.99
CA ARG A 94 0.45 7.83 5.61
C ARG A 94 -0.09 6.70 4.73
N ILE A 95 -0.36 7.02 3.47
CA ILE A 95 -0.69 6.02 2.44
C ILE A 95 0.61 5.42 1.89
N PHE A 96 0.79 4.11 2.07
CA PHE A 96 1.93 3.34 1.59
C PHE A 96 1.63 2.58 0.29
N ALA A 97 0.35 2.33 -0.01
CA ALA A 97 -0.09 1.82 -1.29
C ALA A 97 -1.46 2.40 -1.66
N LEU A 98 -1.67 2.69 -2.94
CA LEU A 98 -2.90 3.31 -3.45
C LEU A 98 -4.02 2.27 -3.62
N ALA A 99 -5.27 2.69 -3.40
CA ALA A 99 -6.44 1.87 -3.73
C ALA A 99 -6.53 1.55 -5.23
N SER A 100 -6.14 2.55 -6.04
CA SER A 100 -6.06 2.54 -7.48
C SER A 100 -5.23 3.75 -7.90
N GLN A 101 -4.46 3.65 -8.99
CA GLN A 101 -3.81 4.82 -9.61
C GLN A 101 -4.80 5.89 -10.13
N ALA A 102 -6.08 5.54 -10.28
CA ALA A 102 -7.13 6.51 -10.62
C ALA A 102 -7.64 7.29 -9.41
N LEU A 103 -7.25 6.88 -8.20
CA LEU A 103 -7.73 7.42 -6.92
C LEU A 103 -6.58 8.03 -6.09
N GLY A 104 -5.41 8.19 -6.70
CA GLY A 104 -4.21 8.82 -6.12
C GLY A 104 -3.26 9.26 -7.22
#